data_AF-G3Y9H6-F1
#
_entry.id   AF-G3Y9H6-F1
#
_cell.length_a   1.000
_cell.length_b   1.000
_cell.length_c   1.000
_cell.angle_alpha   90.00
_cell.angle_beta   90.00
_cell.angle_gamma   90.00
#
_symmetry.space_group_name_H-M   'P 1'
#
loop_
_entity.id
_entity.type
_entity.pdbx_description
1 polymer ?
#
loop_
_entity_poly.entity_id
_entity_poly.type
_entity_poly.pdbx_seq_one_letter_code
_entity_poly.pdbx_strand_id
1 'polypeptide(L)'
;MAPTSQMTYQKDERVLCFHHEILYEAKILDLRHTDPEDRKSPYEYLVHYKGWKNTWDDWVPQDRLRKFTEENRELATTLRREAEAAFRQKSTKASVKKRGGSDRSSARGSEERQTSVPGRGTKRARDNDIEKEESFYVRPSVRIVMPDNLKSLLVDDWENVTKNQQVVALPAKSPVNQILDDYVNEEKPKRTSSADTDVLEEVVMGVREYFDKALDKVLLYRFEREQYRALRKKWEAGSGDYADKGPLDIYGAEHLTRLFATMPELIAQTNMDLQSTNRLREELSKFTIWLSKNSSRYFATRYMTASNEYIEKSRGVPNPTPGTATSRLV
;
A
#
# COMPACT_ATOMS: atom_id res chain seq x y z
N MET A 1 27.10 26.72 14.37
CA MET A 1 27.49 25.91 15.54
C MET A 1 26.46 24.80 15.68
N ALA A 2 26.86 23.53 15.58
CA ALA A 2 25.94 22.40 15.77
C ALA A 2 25.48 22.37 17.24
N PRO A 3 24.18 22.15 17.52
CA PRO A 3 23.71 22.10 18.90
C PRO A 3 24.29 20.85 19.57
N THR A 4 25.00 21.08 20.66
CA THR A 4 25.48 20.05 21.59
C THR A 4 24.34 19.14 22.03
N SER A 5 24.49 17.83 21.86
CA SER A 5 23.61 16.77 22.36
C SER A 5 23.51 16.82 23.89
N GLN A 6 22.69 17.73 24.41
CA GLN A 6 22.36 17.79 25.83
C GLN A 6 21.35 16.69 26.15
N MET A 7 21.73 15.80 27.07
CA MET A 7 20.83 14.80 27.65
C MET A 7 19.64 15.52 28.28
N THR A 8 18.49 15.49 27.60
CA THR A 8 17.34 16.35 27.91
C THR A 8 16.33 15.67 28.83
N TYR A 9 16.35 14.34 28.88
CA TYR A 9 15.44 13.50 29.66
C TYR A 9 16.21 12.42 30.43
N GLN A 10 15.67 11.98 31.57
CA GLN A 10 16.29 11.01 32.46
C GLN A 10 15.51 9.68 32.53
N LYS A 11 16.20 8.62 32.97
CA LYS A 11 15.56 7.33 33.26
C LYS A 11 14.52 7.50 34.36
N ASP A 12 13.40 6.80 34.21
CA ASP A 12 12.23 6.88 35.08
C ASP A 12 11.47 8.23 35.07
N GLU A 13 11.83 9.17 34.20
CA GLU A 13 11.11 10.44 34.05
C GLU A 13 9.75 10.24 33.33
N ARG A 14 8.73 10.98 33.80
CA ARG A 14 7.42 11.05 33.14
C ARG A 14 7.47 12.08 32.03
N VAL A 15 7.05 11.66 30.84
CA VAL A 15 7.09 12.46 29.61
C VAL A 15 5.79 12.30 28.84
N LEU A 16 5.56 13.20 27.89
CA LEU A 16 4.53 13.04 26.88
C LEU A 16 5.23 12.58 25.60
N CYS A 17 4.81 11.43 25.06
CA CYS A 17 5.39 10.86 23.85
C CYS A 17 4.37 10.85 22.73
N PHE A 18 4.77 11.34 21.55
CA PHE A 18 3.97 11.23 20.34
C PHE A 18 3.85 9.77 19.92
N HIS A 19 2.62 9.33 19.72
CA HIS A 19 2.31 8.10 19.00
C HIS A 19 1.29 8.44 17.91
N HIS A 20 1.75 8.45 16.65
CA HIS A 20 1.06 9.12 15.54
C HIS A 20 0.83 10.62 15.89
N GLU A 21 -0.36 11.16 15.61
CA GLU A 21 -0.71 12.58 15.81
C GLU A 21 -1.14 12.92 17.26
N ILE A 22 -1.02 11.99 18.20
CA ILE A 22 -1.54 12.14 19.57
C ILE A 22 -0.41 11.97 20.58
N LEU A 23 -0.37 12.89 21.55
CA LEU A 23 0.52 12.80 22.71
C LEU A 23 -0.10 11.89 23.78
N TYR A 24 0.67 10.88 24.19
CA TYR A 24 0.32 10.00 25.29
C TYR A 24 1.26 10.20 26.47
N GLU A 25 0.72 10.02 27.68
CA GLU A 25 1.53 9.95 28.88
C GLU A 25 2.39 8.68 28.87
N ALA A 26 3.69 8.84 29.06
CA ALA A 26 4.64 7.74 28.99
C ALA A 26 5.76 7.91 30.02
N LYS A 27 6.50 6.83 30.26
CA LYS A 27 7.65 6.78 31.17
C LYS A 27 8.88 6.30 30.42
N ILE A 28 10.01 6.96 30.64
CA ILE A 28 11.30 6.53 30.08
C ILE A 28 11.82 5.36 30.90
N LEU A 29 12.03 4.22 30.25
CA LEU A 29 12.58 3.01 30.86
C LEU A 29 14.10 2.93 30.73
N ASP A 30 14.66 3.36 29.60
CA ASP A 30 16.09 3.26 29.34
C ASP A 30 16.58 4.27 28.30
N LEU A 31 17.90 4.49 28.26
CA LEU A 31 18.55 5.43 27.34
C LEU A 31 19.71 4.76 26.63
N ARG A 32 19.82 4.97 25.32
CA ARG A 32 20.97 4.51 24.51
C ARG A 32 21.38 5.58 23.50
N HIS A 33 22.61 5.51 23.02
CA HIS A 33 23.01 6.24 21.81
C HIS A 33 22.55 5.47 20.57
N THR A 34 22.12 6.19 19.53
CA THR A 34 21.75 5.57 18.24
C THR A 34 22.88 4.72 17.66
N ASP A 35 24.13 5.19 17.79
CA ASP A 35 25.32 4.39 17.49
C ASP A 35 26.11 4.07 18.78
N PRO A 36 26.37 2.79 19.08
CA PRO A 36 27.08 2.40 20.29
C PRO A 36 28.57 2.80 20.29
N GLU A 37 29.17 3.05 19.12
CA GLU A 37 30.59 3.40 18.95
C GLU A 37 30.83 4.92 18.86
N ASP A 38 29.81 5.73 18.57
CA ASP A 38 29.94 7.20 18.47
C ASP A 38 29.22 7.89 19.64
N ARG A 39 30.02 8.40 20.58
CA ARG A 39 29.53 9.15 21.75
C ARG A 39 28.90 10.50 21.41
N LYS A 40 28.95 10.94 20.14
CA LYS A 40 28.27 12.15 19.67
C LYS A 40 26.90 11.87 19.04
N SER A 41 26.55 10.61 18.79
CA SER A 41 25.25 10.25 18.20
C SER A 41 24.09 10.62 19.13
N PRO A 42 22.92 11.00 18.56
CA PRO A 42 21.76 11.39 19.33
C PRO A 42 21.27 10.28 20.26
N TYR A 43 20.59 10.67 21.33
CA TYR A 43 20.02 9.74 22.30
C TYR A 43 18.67 9.21 21.82
N GLU A 44 18.49 7.90 21.96
CA GLU A 44 17.21 7.21 21.89
C GLU A 44 16.76 6.82 23.30
N TYR A 45 15.45 6.90 23.51
CA TYR A 45 14.81 6.67 24.78
C TYR A 45 13.81 5.52 24.63
N LEU A 46 13.93 4.49 25.45
CA LEU A 46 12.94 3.42 25.52
C LEU A 46 11.75 3.94 26.32
N VAL A 47 10.58 3.96 25.69
CA VAL A 47 9.38 4.58 26.26
C VAL A 47 8.27 3.54 26.46
N HIS A 48 7.70 3.54 27.65
CA HIS A 48 6.51 2.76 28.00
C HIS A 48 5.30 3.67 28.13
N TYR A 49 4.26 3.42 27.33
CA TYR A 49 3.03 4.19 27.33
C TYR A 49 2.11 3.78 28.48
N LYS A 50 1.54 4.76 29.18
CA LYS A 50 0.65 4.51 30.31
C LYS A 50 -0.61 3.76 29.89
N GLY A 51 -0.80 2.56 30.44
CA GLY A 51 -1.96 1.71 30.18
C GLY A 51 -1.83 0.83 28.94
N TRP A 52 -0.65 0.78 28.32
CA TRP A 52 -0.36 -0.07 27.17
C TRP A 52 0.38 -1.33 27.65
N LYS A 53 0.33 -2.41 26.85
CA LYS A 53 1.10 -3.63 27.16
C LYS A 53 2.58 -3.39 26.84
N ASN A 54 3.48 -4.02 27.59
CA ASN A 54 4.94 -3.91 27.38
C ASN A 54 5.42 -4.33 25.97
N THR A 55 4.60 -5.07 25.22
CA THR A 55 4.87 -5.39 23.80
C THR A 55 4.87 -4.16 22.89
N TRP A 56 4.41 -3.01 23.39
CA TRP A 56 4.35 -1.74 22.66
C TRP A 56 5.44 -0.75 23.09
N ASP A 57 6.39 -1.18 23.91
CA ASP A 57 7.53 -0.37 24.32
C ASP A 57 8.45 -0.18 23.12
N ASP A 58 8.81 1.07 22.84
CA ASP A 58 9.50 1.46 21.61
C ASP A 58 10.67 2.40 21.92
N TRP A 59 11.75 2.28 21.13
CA TRP A 59 12.89 3.18 21.19
C TRP A 59 12.59 4.39 20.32
N VAL A 60 12.46 5.56 20.95
CA VAL A 60 12.07 6.79 20.27
C VAL A 60 13.19 7.85 20.35
N PRO A 61 13.40 8.64 19.28
CA PRO A 61 14.30 9.76 19.32
C PRO A 61 13.73 10.91 20.17
N GLN A 62 14.59 11.83 20.57
CA GLN A 62 14.23 12.99 21.38
C GLN A 62 13.07 13.82 20.81
N ASP A 63 12.95 13.91 19.48
CA ASP A 63 11.93 14.74 18.82
C ASP A 63 10.49 14.32 19.13
N ARG A 64 10.25 13.01 19.36
CA ARG A 64 8.95 12.44 19.74
C ARG A 64 8.59 12.70 21.20
N LEU A 65 9.52 13.19 22.00
CA LEU A 65 9.32 13.45 23.43
C LEU A 65 9.05 14.93 23.69
N ARG A 66 8.13 15.16 24.63
CA ARG A 66 7.86 16.47 25.22
C ARG A 66 7.88 16.33 26.73
N LYS A 67 8.45 17.33 27.42
CA LYS A 67 8.46 17.38 28.89
C LYS A 67 7.04 17.46 29.43
N PHE A 68 6.83 16.90 30.62
CA PHE A 68 5.55 16.95 31.31
C PHE A 68 5.30 18.35 31.93
N THR A 69 5.11 19.35 31.08
CA THR A 69 4.73 20.72 31.46
C THR A 69 3.23 20.92 31.28
N GLU A 70 2.67 21.92 31.96
CA GLU A 70 1.23 22.24 31.88
C GLU A 70 0.80 22.61 30.46
N GLU A 71 1.62 23.38 29.73
CA GLU A 71 1.42 23.72 28.31
C GLU A 71 1.37 22.48 27.40
N ASN A 72 2.32 21.54 27.57
CA ASN A 72 2.33 20.31 26.77
C ASN A 72 1.17 19.37 27.13
N ARG A 73 0.69 19.43 28.38
CA ARG A 73 -0.50 18.69 28.81
C ARG A 73 -1.76 19.25 28.14
N GLU A 74 -1.87 20.57 28.04
CA GLU A 74 -2.95 21.22 27.29
C GLU A 74 -2.88 20.85 25.80
N LEU A 75 -1.70 20.88 25.18
CA LEU A 75 -1.50 20.42 23.81
C LEU A 75 -1.97 18.97 23.62
N ALA A 76 -1.62 18.06 24.53
CA ALA A 76 -2.09 16.67 24.49
C ALA A 76 -3.63 16.58 24.59
N THR A 77 -4.26 17.40 25.42
CA THR A 77 -5.73 17.44 25.51
C THR A 77 -6.40 18.01 24.24
N THR A 78 -5.80 19.03 23.62
CA THR A 78 -6.30 19.63 22.38
C THR A 78 -6.19 18.65 21.22
N LEU A 79 -5.03 18.02 21.02
CA LEU A 79 -4.83 17.00 19.97
C LEU A 79 -5.77 15.80 20.15
N ARG A 80 -6.00 15.37 21.39
CA ARG A 80 -6.95 14.28 21.67
C ARG A 80 -8.39 14.69 21.34
N ARG A 81 -8.77 15.93 21.64
CA ARG A 81 -10.11 16.47 21.32
C ARG A 81 -10.30 16.62 19.81
N GLU A 82 -9.29 17.08 19.08
CA GLU A 82 -9.33 17.19 17.63
C GLU A 82 -9.41 15.82 16.96
N ALA A 83 -8.62 14.85 17.42
CA ALA A 83 -8.70 13.46 16.94
C ALA A 83 -10.09 12.85 17.20
N GLU A 84 -10.68 13.09 18.37
CA GLU A 84 -12.03 12.62 18.70
C GLU A 84 -13.11 13.32 17.86
N ALA A 85 -12.99 14.63 17.63
CA ALA A 85 -13.90 15.40 16.78
C ALA A 85 -13.83 14.95 15.31
N ALA A 86 -12.63 14.68 14.79
CA ALA A 86 -12.42 14.12 13.45
C ALA A 86 -13.04 12.70 13.33
N PHE A 87 -13.01 11.91 14.39
CA PHE A 87 -13.69 10.61 14.44
C PHE A 87 -15.22 10.75 14.52
N ARG A 88 -15.74 11.72 15.28
CA ARG A 88 -17.17 11.97 15.46
C ARG A 88 -17.86 12.60 14.24
N GLN A 89 -17.15 13.42 13.47
CA GLN A 89 -17.65 13.90 12.17
C GLN A 89 -17.78 12.78 11.11
N LYS A 90 -16.99 11.70 11.23
CA LYS A 90 -17.17 10.50 10.38
C LYS A 90 -18.41 9.68 10.78
N SER A 91 -18.85 9.72 12.04
CA SER A 91 -20.01 8.94 12.48
C SER A 91 -21.37 9.64 12.24
N THR A 92 -21.42 10.97 12.21
CA THR A 92 -22.69 11.73 12.06
C THR A 92 -23.13 11.94 10.60
N LYS A 93 -22.22 11.79 9.61
CA LYS A 93 -22.61 11.80 8.18
C LYS A 93 -23.35 10.53 7.72
N ALA A 94 -23.37 9.47 8.54
CA ALA A 94 -24.08 8.22 8.22
C ALA A 94 -25.60 8.26 8.51
N SER A 95 -26.13 9.28 9.21
CA SER A 95 -27.51 9.24 9.73
C SER A 95 -28.48 10.32 9.22
N VAL A 96 -28.13 11.18 8.25
CA VAL A 96 -28.98 12.35 7.89
C VAL A 96 -29.52 12.37 6.44
N LYS A 97 -29.25 11.39 5.57
CA LYS A 97 -29.86 11.38 4.21
C LYS A 97 -31.04 10.43 4.07
N LYS A 98 -32.18 10.79 4.67
CA LYS A 98 -33.52 10.43 4.15
C LYS A 98 -34.54 11.50 4.54
N ARG A 99 -35.35 11.94 3.56
CA ARG A 99 -36.29 13.09 3.48
C ARG A 99 -35.58 14.35 2.96
N GLY A 100 -35.90 14.94 1.81
CA GLY A 100 -37.05 14.88 0.91
C GLY A 100 -37.47 16.32 0.59
N GLY A 101 -37.81 16.63 -0.67
CA GLY A 101 -38.62 17.80 -1.02
C GLY A 101 -37.93 18.91 -1.82
N SER A 102 -38.65 19.37 -2.84
CA SER A 102 -38.33 20.29 -3.92
C SER A 102 -38.46 21.78 -3.58
N ASP A 103 -37.96 22.59 -4.52
CA ASP A 103 -38.50 23.86 -5.05
C ASP A 103 -37.71 25.17 -4.83
N ARG A 104 -37.21 25.66 -5.98
CA ARG A 104 -37.39 26.99 -6.60
C ARG A 104 -36.62 28.24 -6.15
N SER A 105 -36.09 28.89 -7.20
CA SER A 105 -35.84 30.33 -7.43
C SER A 105 -34.61 30.94 -6.75
N SER A 106 -33.96 32.00 -7.21
CA SER A 106 -33.74 32.67 -8.50
C SER A 106 -32.85 33.89 -8.18
N ALA A 107 -31.75 34.14 -8.93
CA ALA A 107 -31.03 35.43 -9.09
C ALA A 107 -29.71 35.11 -9.82
N ARG A 108 -29.48 35.35 -11.12
CA ARG A 108 -29.51 36.58 -11.95
C ARG A 108 -28.44 37.62 -11.54
N GLY A 109 -27.51 37.89 -12.46
CA GLY A 109 -26.52 38.99 -12.45
C GLY A 109 -25.08 38.48 -12.63
N SER A 110 -24.51 38.30 -13.82
CA SER A 110 -24.18 39.24 -14.92
C SER A 110 -22.78 39.89 -14.76
N GLU A 111 -21.93 39.62 -15.76
CA GLU A 111 -20.79 40.42 -16.27
C GLU A 111 -19.55 40.60 -15.35
N GLU A 112 -18.30 40.64 -15.82
CA GLU A 112 -17.75 40.87 -17.15
C GLU A 112 -16.33 40.29 -17.29
N ARG A 113 -15.85 40.34 -18.52
CA ARG A 113 -14.69 39.75 -19.17
C ARG A 113 -13.45 40.65 -19.00
N GLN A 114 -12.26 40.07 -18.79
CA GLN A 114 -11.04 40.62 -19.38
C GLN A 114 -9.92 39.56 -19.52
N THR A 115 -9.34 39.59 -20.71
CA THR A 115 -8.41 38.65 -21.34
C THR A 115 -6.95 39.07 -21.13
N SER A 116 -6.00 38.13 -21.00
CA SER A 116 -4.80 38.00 -21.87
C SER A 116 -3.67 37.14 -21.25
N VAL A 117 -3.17 36.21 -22.05
CA VAL A 117 -1.83 35.56 -22.01
C VAL A 117 -1.15 36.00 -23.33
N PRO A 118 0.17 35.85 -23.66
CA PRO A 118 1.27 35.19 -22.94
C PRO A 118 2.70 35.81 -23.09
N GLY A 119 3.69 35.24 -22.40
CA GLY A 119 5.12 35.23 -22.80
C GLY A 119 6.13 35.19 -21.65
N ARG A 120 7.35 34.63 -21.72
CA ARG A 120 8.04 33.65 -22.60
C ARG A 120 9.44 33.43 -21.97
N GLY A 121 9.86 32.17 -21.77
CA GLY A 121 11.26 31.70 -21.59
C GLY A 121 11.97 32.07 -20.27
N THR A 122 12.92 31.35 -19.70
CA THR A 122 13.71 30.16 -20.10
C THR A 122 14.61 29.83 -18.91
N LYS A 123 14.66 28.57 -18.43
CA LYS A 123 15.89 27.76 -18.31
C LYS A 123 15.65 26.48 -17.52
N ARG A 124 16.14 25.40 -18.13
CA ARG A 124 16.28 24.05 -17.57
C ARG A 124 17.17 24.11 -16.34
N ALA A 125 16.66 23.67 -15.19
CA ALA A 125 17.47 23.16 -14.09
C ALA A 125 16.93 21.78 -13.75
N ARG A 126 17.80 20.79 -13.99
CA ARG A 126 17.60 19.38 -13.73
C ARG A 126 17.88 19.19 -12.25
N ASP A 127 16.88 19.42 -11.40
CA ASP A 127 16.97 19.10 -9.97
C ASP A 127 16.44 17.68 -9.77
N ASN A 128 17.38 16.74 -9.71
CA ASN A 128 17.21 15.56 -8.86
C ASN A 128 17.35 16.06 -7.41
N ASP A 129 16.32 16.73 -6.91
CA ASP A 129 16.19 17.01 -5.49
C ASP A 129 15.83 15.68 -4.83
N ILE A 130 16.88 15.01 -4.34
CA ILE A 130 16.78 13.85 -3.48
C ILE A 130 15.88 14.27 -2.32
N GLU A 131 14.65 13.74 -2.33
CA GLU A 131 13.62 14.00 -1.33
C GLU A 131 14.23 14.00 0.08
N LYS A 132 14.28 15.18 0.71
CA LYS A 132 14.67 15.30 2.11
C LYS A 132 13.82 14.37 2.95
N GLU A 133 14.47 13.60 3.83
CA GLU A 133 13.89 12.61 4.73
C GLU A 133 12.66 13.12 5.53
N GLU A 134 12.51 14.43 5.74
CA GLU A 134 11.31 15.04 6.33
C GLU A 134 10.02 14.80 5.52
N SER A 135 10.12 14.72 4.19
CA SER A 135 8.98 14.43 3.30
C SER A 135 8.49 12.98 3.38
N PHE A 136 9.26 12.11 4.04
CA PHE A 136 8.89 10.72 4.29
C PHE A 136 7.92 10.60 5.47
N TYR A 137 8.03 11.49 6.48
CA TYR A 137 7.25 11.43 7.73
C TYR A 137 5.89 12.14 7.67
N VAL A 138 5.61 12.95 6.65
CA VAL A 138 4.34 13.69 6.49
C VAL A 138 3.34 12.95 5.58
N ARG A 139 3.75 11.83 4.97
CA ARG A 139 2.89 11.16 3.98
C ARG A 139 1.71 10.49 4.68
N PRO A 140 0.46 10.86 4.34
CA PRO A 140 -0.72 10.26 4.95
C PRO A 140 -0.66 8.74 4.78
N SER A 141 -0.67 7.98 5.88
CA SER A 141 -0.71 6.52 5.78
C SER A 141 -2.03 6.08 5.12
N VAL A 142 -1.98 5.65 3.87
CA VAL A 142 -3.18 5.26 3.10
C VAL A 142 -3.57 3.84 3.47
N ARG A 143 -4.37 3.67 4.53
CA ARG A 143 -4.87 2.35 4.92
C ARG A 143 -6.06 1.93 4.06
N ILE A 144 -5.86 1.02 3.12
CA ILE A 144 -6.93 0.31 2.41
C ILE A 144 -7.45 -0.79 3.33
N VAL A 145 -8.77 -0.85 3.55
CA VAL A 145 -9.38 -1.86 4.41
C VAL A 145 -9.51 -3.16 3.62
N MET A 146 -8.67 -4.14 3.93
CA MET A 146 -8.78 -5.47 3.35
C MET A 146 -9.73 -6.35 4.18
N PRO A 147 -10.74 -7.00 3.56
CA PRO A 147 -11.59 -8.00 4.20
C PRO A 147 -10.80 -9.19 4.76
N ASP A 148 -11.26 -9.76 5.88
CA ASP A 148 -10.51 -10.81 6.60
C ASP A 148 -10.40 -12.13 5.83
N ASN A 149 -11.39 -12.45 4.97
CA ASN A 149 -11.30 -13.61 4.10
C ASN A 149 -10.19 -13.46 3.04
N LEU A 150 -9.98 -12.26 2.49
CA LEU A 150 -8.87 -12.02 1.57
C LEU A 150 -7.53 -12.08 2.30
N LYS A 151 -7.46 -11.62 3.55
CA LYS A 151 -6.26 -11.80 4.38
C LYS A 151 -5.96 -13.28 4.63
N SER A 152 -6.97 -14.08 4.96
CA SER A 152 -6.82 -15.52 5.13
C SER A 152 -6.27 -16.16 3.85
N LEU A 153 -6.85 -15.82 2.69
CA LEU A 153 -6.38 -16.33 1.40
C LEU A 153 -4.94 -15.91 1.09
N LEU A 154 -4.52 -14.70 1.48
CA LEU A 154 -3.13 -14.27 1.33
C LEU A 154 -2.16 -15.03 2.24
N VAL A 155 -2.59 -15.36 3.47
CA VAL A 155 -1.78 -16.19 4.38
C VAL A 155 -1.64 -17.60 3.80
N ASP A 156 -2.74 -18.20 3.34
CA ASP A 156 -2.73 -19.53 2.72
C ASP A 156 -1.87 -19.56 1.45
N ASP A 157 -1.99 -18.55 0.58
CA ASP A 157 -1.16 -18.36 -0.61
C ASP A 157 0.33 -18.25 -0.25
N TRP A 158 0.67 -17.44 0.76
CA TRP A 158 2.04 -17.34 1.24
C TRP A 158 2.58 -18.68 1.75
N GLU A 159 1.80 -19.44 2.52
CA GLU A 159 2.22 -20.76 3.00
C GLU A 159 2.40 -21.77 1.86
N ASN A 160 1.48 -21.78 0.89
CA ASN A 160 1.54 -22.68 -0.25
C ASN A 160 2.78 -22.44 -1.11
N VAL A 161 3.11 -21.18 -1.37
CA VAL A 161 4.27 -20.84 -2.20
C VAL A 161 5.59 -20.96 -1.46
N THR A 162 5.66 -20.47 -0.21
CA THR A 162 6.93 -20.37 0.51
C THR A 162 7.28 -21.61 1.34
N LYS A 163 6.30 -22.27 1.96
CA LYS A 163 6.52 -23.47 2.79
C LYS A 163 6.29 -24.75 2.00
N ASN A 164 5.18 -24.84 1.26
CA ASN A 164 4.78 -26.07 0.58
C ASN A 164 5.44 -26.23 -0.81
N GLN A 165 6.24 -25.25 -1.24
CA GLN A 165 6.93 -25.23 -2.53
C GLN A 165 5.97 -25.48 -3.71
N GLN A 166 4.79 -24.88 -3.64
CA GLN A 166 3.80 -24.94 -4.69
C GLN A 166 3.84 -23.65 -5.52
N VAL A 167 3.35 -23.74 -6.75
CA VAL A 167 3.18 -22.58 -7.63
C VAL A 167 1.74 -22.58 -8.15
N VAL A 168 1.19 -21.39 -8.38
CA VAL A 168 -0.13 -21.27 -9.00
C VAL A 168 -0.06 -21.84 -10.42
N ALA A 169 -1.06 -22.64 -10.81
CA ALA A 169 -1.18 -23.13 -12.18
C ALA A 169 -1.44 -21.96 -13.14
N LEU A 170 -0.54 -21.73 -14.10
CA LEU A 170 -0.67 -20.70 -15.12
C LEU A 170 -0.82 -21.35 -16.51
N PRO A 171 -1.70 -20.85 -17.40
CA PRO A 171 -2.56 -19.66 -17.25
C PRO A 171 -3.68 -19.85 -16.23
N ALA A 172 -4.01 -18.79 -15.50
CA ALA A 172 -5.09 -18.79 -14.53
C ALA A 172 -6.45 -19.03 -15.21
N LYS A 173 -7.36 -19.70 -14.52
CA LYS A 173 -8.72 -19.97 -15.03
C LYS A 173 -9.52 -18.68 -15.23
N SER A 174 -9.30 -17.70 -14.37
CA SER A 174 -9.89 -16.37 -14.45
C SER A 174 -8.77 -15.34 -14.41
N PRO A 175 -8.35 -14.81 -15.56
CA PRO A 175 -7.26 -13.84 -15.63
C PRO A 175 -7.66 -12.50 -15.00
N VAL A 176 -6.67 -11.70 -14.61
CA VAL A 176 -6.88 -10.37 -14.02
C VAL A 176 -7.74 -9.48 -14.91
N ASN A 177 -7.51 -9.50 -16.24
CA ASN A 177 -8.34 -8.72 -17.17
C ASN A 177 -9.83 -9.06 -17.04
N GLN A 178 -10.17 -10.35 -17.01
CA GLN A 178 -11.56 -10.80 -16.82
C GLN A 178 -12.13 -10.35 -15.47
N ILE A 179 -11.36 -10.45 -14.39
CA ILE A 179 -11.81 -10.05 -13.05
C ILE A 179 -12.13 -8.55 -13.00
N LEU A 180 -11.26 -7.73 -13.61
CA LEU A 180 -11.44 -6.28 -13.64
C LEU A 180 -12.60 -5.87 -14.56
N ASP A 181 -12.79 -6.55 -15.69
CA ASP A 181 -13.93 -6.32 -16.58
C ASP A 181 -15.25 -6.71 -15.93
N ASP A 182 -15.31 -7.87 -15.26
CA ASP A 182 -16.48 -8.32 -14.49
C ASP A 182 -16.85 -7.29 -13.41
N TYR A 183 -15.86 -6.77 -12.66
CA TYR A 183 -16.09 -5.72 -11.67
C TYR A 183 -16.67 -4.44 -12.28
N VAL A 184 -16.07 -3.96 -13.37
CA VAL A 184 -16.53 -2.74 -14.05
C VAL A 184 -17.96 -2.91 -14.56
N ASN A 185 -18.28 -4.06 -15.16
CA ASN A 185 -19.62 -4.37 -15.67
C ASN A 185 -20.67 -4.44 -14.57
N GLU A 186 -20.31 -4.95 -13.38
CA GLU A 186 -21.22 -4.99 -12.23
C GLU A 186 -21.40 -3.64 -11.54
N GLU A 187 -20.36 -2.79 -11.52
CA GLU A 187 -20.42 -1.49 -10.83
C GLU A 187 -20.91 -0.34 -11.69
N LYS A 188 -20.68 -0.36 -13.01
CA LYS A 188 -21.20 0.63 -13.97
C LYS A 188 -22.70 0.94 -13.78
N PRO A 189 -23.62 -0.05 -13.73
CA PRO A 189 -25.05 0.22 -13.60
C PRO A 189 -25.46 0.74 -12.21
N LYS A 190 -24.62 0.55 -11.18
CA LYS A 190 -24.89 1.03 -9.81
C LYS A 190 -24.50 2.50 -9.63
N ARG A 191 -23.79 3.10 -10.60
CA ARG A 191 -23.32 4.49 -10.55
C ARG A 191 -24.37 5.42 -11.15
N THR A 192 -24.71 6.46 -10.40
CA THR A 192 -25.73 7.46 -10.81
C THR A 192 -25.15 8.66 -11.57
N SER A 193 -23.85 8.92 -11.45
CA SER A 193 -23.18 10.09 -12.05
C SER A 193 -22.16 9.68 -13.09
N SER A 194 -22.10 10.38 -14.23
CA SER A 194 -21.08 10.17 -15.28
C SER A 194 -19.67 10.28 -14.71
N ALA A 195 -19.43 11.29 -13.87
CA ALA A 195 -18.11 11.50 -13.24
C ALA A 195 -17.72 10.33 -12.32
N ASP A 196 -18.68 9.65 -11.68
CA ASP A 196 -18.37 8.48 -10.86
C ASP A 196 -17.96 7.28 -11.73
N THR A 197 -18.52 7.16 -12.94
CA THR A 197 -18.14 6.13 -13.91
C THR A 197 -16.77 6.41 -14.51
N ASP A 198 -16.47 7.67 -14.85
CA ASP A 198 -15.15 8.05 -15.37
C ASP A 198 -14.05 7.74 -14.34
N VAL A 199 -14.29 8.06 -13.06
CA VAL A 199 -13.37 7.72 -11.96
C VAL A 199 -13.22 6.21 -11.79
N LEU A 200 -14.28 5.41 -11.98
CA LEU A 200 -14.17 3.94 -11.94
C LEU A 200 -13.21 3.45 -13.02
N GLU A 201 -13.42 3.89 -14.26
CA GLU A 201 -12.64 3.45 -15.41
C GLU A 201 -11.17 3.85 -15.25
N GLU A 202 -10.91 5.08 -14.79
CA GLU A 202 -9.55 5.56 -14.51
C GLU A 202 -8.86 4.73 -13.43
N VAL A 203 -9.55 4.44 -12.31
CA VAL A 203 -8.99 3.62 -11.23
C VAL A 203 -8.70 2.21 -11.71
N VAL A 204 -9.60 1.57 -12.46
CA VAL A 204 -9.39 0.20 -12.96
C VAL A 204 -8.27 0.16 -14.00
N MET A 205 -8.17 1.18 -14.87
CA MET A 205 -7.05 1.33 -15.80
C MET A 205 -5.73 1.48 -15.04
N GLY A 206 -5.70 2.29 -13.99
CA GLY A 206 -4.54 2.42 -13.10
C GLY A 206 -4.15 1.08 -12.47
N VAL A 207 -5.12 0.30 -11.95
CA VAL A 207 -4.84 -1.04 -11.38
C VAL A 207 -4.25 -1.98 -12.43
N ARG A 208 -4.72 -1.95 -13.68
CA ARG A 208 -4.12 -2.76 -14.78
C ARG A 208 -2.66 -2.39 -15.02
N GLU A 209 -2.38 -1.11 -15.18
CA GLU A 209 -1.02 -0.62 -15.45
C GLU A 209 -0.07 -0.90 -14.27
N TYR A 210 -0.55 -0.70 -13.04
CA TYR A 210 0.22 -1.02 -11.84
C TYR A 210 0.49 -2.51 -11.72
N PHE A 211 -0.50 -3.37 -11.98
CA PHE A 211 -0.30 -4.82 -11.94
C PHE A 211 0.79 -5.26 -12.93
N ASP A 212 0.73 -4.78 -14.17
CA ASP A 212 1.70 -5.11 -15.21
C ASP A 212 3.13 -4.68 -14.84
N LYS A 213 3.29 -3.46 -14.30
CA LYS A 213 4.60 -2.92 -13.90
C LYS A 213 5.13 -3.44 -12.55
N ALA A 214 4.25 -3.90 -11.67
CA ALA A 214 4.59 -4.33 -10.31
C ALA A 214 4.83 -5.84 -10.21
N LEU A 215 4.31 -6.63 -11.16
CA LEU A 215 4.35 -8.09 -11.09
C LEU A 215 5.75 -8.64 -10.80
N ASP A 216 6.73 -8.33 -11.65
CA ASP A 216 8.09 -8.88 -11.56
C ASP A 216 8.95 -8.27 -10.43
N LYS A 217 8.54 -7.09 -9.94
CA LYS A 217 9.27 -6.34 -8.92
C LYS A 217 8.85 -6.73 -7.51
N VAL A 218 7.55 -6.70 -7.23
CA VAL A 218 7.02 -6.75 -5.86
C VAL A 218 5.96 -7.83 -5.61
N LEU A 219 5.27 -8.35 -6.64
CA LEU A 219 4.13 -9.27 -6.42
C LEU A 219 4.53 -10.76 -6.39
N LEU A 220 5.66 -11.13 -7.00
CA LEU A 220 6.11 -12.52 -7.07
C LEU A 220 7.03 -12.88 -5.90
N TYR A 221 6.75 -14.01 -5.25
CA TYR A 221 7.67 -14.58 -4.28
C TYR A 221 8.94 -15.10 -4.96
N ARG A 222 10.02 -15.24 -4.19
CA ARG A 222 11.31 -15.74 -4.71
C ARG A 222 11.16 -17.05 -5.48
N PHE A 223 10.28 -17.94 -5.01
CA PHE A 223 10.04 -19.25 -5.62
C PHE A 223 9.33 -19.18 -6.98
N GLU A 224 8.47 -18.19 -7.22
CA GLU A 224 7.70 -18.03 -8.46
C GLU A 224 8.49 -17.33 -9.57
N ARG A 225 9.62 -16.69 -9.23
CA ARG A 225 10.44 -15.95 -10.21
C ARG A 225 10.93 -16.81 -11.37
N GLU A 226 11.15 -18.10 -11.15
CA GLU A 226 11.58 -19.01 -12.21
C GLU A 226 10.44 -19.31 -13.20
N GLN A 227 9.20 -19.51 -12.69
CA GLN A 227 7.99 -19.64 -13.50
C GLN A 227 7.77 -18.39 -14.35
N TYR A 228 7.93 -17.20 -13.76
CA TYR A 228 7.82 -15.94 -14.50
C TYR A 228 8.87 -15.82 -15.61
N ARG A 229 10.14 -16.15 -15.36
CA ARG A 229 11.19 -16.13 -16.40
C ARG A 229 10.89 -17.07 -17.56
N ALA A 230 10.39 -18.26 -17.26
CA ALA A 230 9.99 -19.23 -18.29
C ALA A 230 8.81 -18.71 -19.12
N LEU A 231 7.82 -18.07 -18.49
CA LEU A 231 6.69 -17.44 -19.18
C LEU A 231 7.12 -16.24 -20.02
N ARG A 232 8.00 -15.38 -19.50
CA ARG A 232 8.51 -14.21 -20.21
C ARG A 232 9.23 -14.58 -21.50
N LYS A 233 10.03 -15.65 -21.48
CA LYS A 233 10.65 -16.20 -22.70
C LYS A 233 9.60 -16.68 -23.72
N LYS A 234 8.48 -17.25 -23.27
CA LYS A 234 7.39 -17.67 -24.16
C LYS A 234 6.66 -16.48 -24.78
N TRP A 235 6.44 -15.39 -24.02
CA TRP A 235 5.90 -14.14 -24.54
C TRP A 235 6.84 -13.51 -25.57
N GLU A 236 8.13 -13.43 -25.27
CA GLU A 236 9.16 -12.89 -26.18
C GLU A 236 9.34 -13.75 -27.45
N ALA A 237 9.13 -15.07 -27.35
CA ALA A 237 9.18 -15.97 -28.51
C ALA A 237 7.99 -15.81 -29.48
N GLY A 238 6.94 -15.07 -29.10
CA GLY A 238 5.86 -14.66 -30.00
C GLY A 238 5.14 -15.79 -30.73
N SER A 239 5.10 -17.01 -30.16
CA SER A 239 4.56 -18.20 -30.83
C SER A 239 3.49 -18.91 -30.00
N GLY A 240 2.39 -19.30 -30.66
CA GLY A 240 1.30 -20.10 -30.10
C GLY A 240 0.29 -19.30 -29.25
N ASP A 241 -0.35 -19.97 -28.29
CA ASP A 241 -1.41 -19.43 -27.40
C ASP A 241 -0.97 -18.29 -26.48
N TYR A 242 0.30 -17.88 -26.53
CA TYR A 242 0.91 -16.84 -25.71
C TYR A 242 1.36 -15.61 -26.51
N ALA A 243 1.15 -15.61 -27.83
CA ALA A 243 1.34 -14.42 -28.66
C ALA A 243 0.36 -13.32 -28.21
N ASP A 244 0.87 -12.09 -28.06
CA ASP A 244 0.14 -10.89 -27.64
C ASP A 244 -0.51 -10.94 -26.24
N LYS A 245 -0.23 -11.96 -25.43
CA LYS A 245 -0.75 -12.06 -24.05
C LYS A 245 0.22 -11.45 -23.04
N GLY A 246 -0.33 -10.63 -22.15
CA GLY A 246 0.45 -9.99 -21.08
C GLY A 246 0.31 -10.69 -19.73
N PRO A 247 0.99 -10.17 -18.69
CA PRO A 247 0.74 -10.49 -17.28
C PRO A 247 -0.74 -10.52 -16.89
N LEU A 248 -1.52 -9.57 -17.40
CA LEU A 248 -2.94 -9.42 -17.10
C LEU A 248 -3.82 -10.58 -17.61
N ASP A 249 -3.35 -11.33 -18.62
CA ASP A 249 -4.09 -12.43 -19.25
C ASP A 249 -3.67 -13.81 -18.73
N ILE A 250 -2.54 -13.88 -18.01
CA ILE A 250 -1.97 -15.14 -17.54
C ILE A 250 -2.17 -15.31 -16.04
N TYR A 251 -2.03 -14.23 -15.27
CA TYR A 251 -2.13 -14.28 -13.81
C TYR A 251 -3.57 -14.11 -13.34
N GLY A 252 -3.86 -14.61 -12.13
CA GLY A 252 -5.20 -14.66 -11.55
C GLY A 252 -5.40 -13.79 -10.30
N ALA A 253 -6.46 -14.11 -9.56
CA ALA A 253 -6.90 -13.37 -8.37
C ALA A 253 -5.87 -13.38 -7.23
N GLU A 254 -5.07 -14.43 -7.11
CA GLU A 254 -4.07 -14.60 -6.05
C GLU A 254 -3.06 -13.45 -6.11
N HIS A 255 -2.49 -13.24 -7.30
CA HIS A 255 -1.50 -12.20 -7.56
C HIS A 255 -2.12 -10.80 -7.52
N LEU A 256 -3.35 -10.66 -8.03
CA LEU A 256 -4.08 -9.39 -7.94
C LEU A 256 -4.28 -8.97 -6.48
N THR A 257 -4.61 -9.92 -5.60
CA THR A 257 -4.83 -9.64 -4.18
C THR A 257 -3.55 -9.19 -3.48
N ARG A 258 -2.39 -9.74 -3.88
CA ARG A 258 -1.08 -9.26 -3.42
C ARG A 258 -0.81 -7.80 -3.81
N LEU A 259 -1.29 -7.35 -4.98
CA LEU A 259 -1.21 -5.93 -5.36
C LEU A 259 -2.03 -5.06 -4.40
N PHE A 260 -3.24 -5.47 -4.03
CA PHE A 260 -4.04 -4.71 -3.06
C PHE A 260 -3.42 -4.68 -1.66
N ALA A 261 -2.65 -5.71 -1.27
CA ALA A 261 -1.91 -5.72 -0.01
C ALA A 261 -0.74 -4.72 -0.01
N THR A 262 -0.08 -4.54 -1.16
CA THR A 262 1.11 -3.68 -1.32
C THR A 262 0.77 -2.25 -1.74
N MET A 263 -0.40 -2.02 -2.33
CA MET A 263 -0.85 -0.70 -2.79
C MET A 263 -0.81 0.42 -1.73
N PRO A 264 -1.15 0.20 -0.44
CA PRO A 264 -0.99 1.23 0.60
C PRO A 264 0.40 1.87 0.63
N GLU A 265 1.45 1.05 0.50
CA GLU A 265 2.84 1.50 0.51
C GLU A 265 3.20 2.21 -0.80
N LEU A 266 2.69 1.72 -1.93
CA LEU A 266 2.91 2.33 -3.24
C LEU A 266 2.23 3.71 -3.34
N ILE A 267 1.00 3.84 -2.84
CA ILE A 267 0.26 5.11 -2.87
C ILE A 267 0.92 6.13 -1.93
N ALA A 268 1.46 5.69 -0.79
CA ALA A 268 2.23 6.57 0.07
C ALA A 268 3.46 7.17 -0.65
N GLN A 269 4.00 6.53 -1.68
CA GLN A 269 5.12 7.06 -2.46
C GLN A 269 4.70 8.10 -3.52
N THR A 270 3.40 8.28 -3.77
CA THR A 270 2.89 9.21 -4.79
C THR A 270 2.68 10.62 -4.24
N ASN A 271 2.84 11.63 -5.11
CA ASN A 271 2.57 13.03 -4.79
C ASN A 271 1.12 13.41 -5.14
N MET A 272 0.14 12.73 -4.52
CA MET A 272 -1.28 13.04 -4.67
C MET A 272 -1.80 13.86 -3.50
N ASP A 273 -2.78 14.74 -3.76
CA ASP A 273 -3.44 15.48 -2.69
C ASP A 273 -4.34 14.57 -1.83
N LEU A 274 -4.71 15.06 -0.65
CA LEU A 274 -5.48 14.30 0.33
C LEU A 274 -6.89 13.92 -0.17
N GLN A 275 -7.54 14.75 -0.99
CA GLN A 275 -8.88 14.44 -1.50
C GLN A 275 -8.82 13.32 -2.53
N SER A 276 -7.90 13.43 -3.50
CA SER A 276 -7.69 12.39 -4.51
C SER A 276 -7.27 11.06 -3.89
N THR A 277 -6.37 11.10 -2.90
CA THR A 277 -5.93 9.90 -2.16
C THR A 277 -7.08 9.22 -1.41
N ASN A 278 -7.94 10.01 -0.75
CA ASN A 278 -9.10 9.46 -0.05
C ASN A 278 -10.11 8.84 -1.03
N ARG A 279 -10.32 9.49 -2.17
CA ARG A 279 -11.21 8.99 -3.23
C ARG A 279 -10.70 7.67 -3.81
N LEU A 280 -9.41 7.61 -4.16
CA LEU A 280 -8.77 6.38 -4.63
C LEU A 280 -8.90 5.26 -3.59
N ARG A 281 -8.61 5.55 -2.32
CA ARG A 281 -8.74 4.59 -1.23
C ARG A 281 -10.16 4.02 -1.11
N GLU A 282 -11.20 4.85 -1.26
CA GLU A 282 -12.59 4.40 -1.24
C GLU A 282 -12.90 3.45 -2.41
N GLU A 283 -12.44 3.78 -3.61
CA GLU A 283 -12.64 2.95 -4.81
C GLU A 283 -11.90 1.61 -4.71
N LEU A 284 -10.64 1.62 -4.25
CA LEU A 284 -9.88 0.39 -4.01
C LEU A 284 -10.52 -0.46 -2.90
N SER A 285 -11.03 0.17 -1.84
CA SER A 285 -11.74 -0.54 -0.76
C SER A 285 -13.02 -1.21 -1.28
N LYS A 286 -13.82 -0.52 -2.11
CA LYS A 286 -15.00 -1.12 -2.76
C LYS A 286 -14.63 -2.33 -3.61
N PHE A 287 -13.55 -2.23 -4.39
CA PHE A 287 -13.04 -3.35 -5.17
C PHE A 287 -12.66 -4.54 -4.28
N THR A 288 -11.87 -4.33 -3.22
CA THR A 288 -11.48 -5.45 -2.33
C THR A 288 -12.69 -6.10 -1.66
N ILE A 289 -13.71 -5.32 -1.27
CA ILE A 289 -14.96 -5.87 -0.73
C ILE A 289 -15.71 -6.67 -1.79
N TRP A 290 -15.79 -6.19 -3.03
CA TRP A 290 -16.40 -6.93 -4.13
C TRP A 290 -15.66 -8.24 -4.44
N LEU A 291 -14.33 -8.19 -4.53
CA LEU A 291 -13.49 -9.37 -4.75
C LEU A 291 -13.67 -10.39 -3.61
N SER A 292 -13.83 -9.91 -2.37
CA SER A 292 -14.08 -10.76 -1.21
C SER A 292 -15.40 -11.53 -1.31
N LYS A 293 -16.46 -10.93 -1.88
CA LYS A 293 -17.76 -11.58 -2.05
C LYS A 293 -17.72 -12.63 -3.17
N ASN A 294 -16.86 -12.42 -4.16
CA ASN A 294 -16.68 -13.31 -5.30
C ASN A 294 -15.44 -14.21 -5.16
N SER A 295 -14.87 -14.34 -3.95
CA SER A 295 -13.60 -15.04 -3.76
C SER A 295 -13.69 -16.52 -4.12
N SER A 296 -14.83 -17.16 -3.84
CA SER A 296 -15.08 -18.57 -4.20
C SER A 296 -15.04 -18.84 -5.72
N ARG A 297 -15.36 -17.83 -6.53
CA ARG A 297 -15.36 -17.93 -8.00
C ARG A 297 -13.95 -17.76 -8.57
N TYR A 298 -13.21 -16.77 -8.06
CA TYR A 298 -11.96 -16.33 -8.68
C TYR A 298 -10.70 -16.97 -8.09
N PHE A 299 -10.71 -17.40 -6.82
CA PHE A 299 -9.58 -18.13 -6.19
C PHE A 299 -9.65 -19.65 -6.41
N ALA A 300 -10.21 -20.06 -7.55
CA ALA A 300 -10.39 -21.46 -7.90
C ALA A 300 -9.14 -22.07 -8.58
N THR A 301 -8.05 -21.31 -8.74
CA THR A 301 -6.83 -21.79 -9.37
C THR A 301 -6.14 -22.79 -8.44
N ARG A 302 -5.81 -23.96 -8.97
CA ARG A 302 -5.14 -25.00 -8.17
C ARG A 302 -3.66 -24.65 -8.02
N TYR A 303 -3.14 -24.84 -6.81
CA TYR A 303 -1.71 -24.88 -6.56
C TYR A 303 -1.16 -26.21 -7.07
N MET A 304 -0.06 -26.13 -7.81
CA MET A 304 0.67 -27.29 -8.32
C MET A 304 1.96 -27.44 -7.53
N THR A 305 2.23 -28.65 -7.06
CA THR A 305 3.54 -28.97 -6.49
C THR A 305 4.60 -28.86 -7.58
N ALA A 306 5.63 -28.05 -7.32
CA ALA A 306 6.70 -27.85 -8.28
C ALA A 306 7.52 -29.15 -8.47
N SER A 307 8.01 -29.37 -9.69
CA SER A 307 8.93 -30.48 -9.96
C SER A 307 10.28 -30.27 -9.28
N ASN A 308 11.02 -31.36 -9.02
CA ASN A 308 12.35 -31.28 -8.43
C ASN A 308 13.31 -30.41 -9.27
N GLU A 309 13.23 -30.49 -10.60
CA GLU A 309 14.02 -29.62 -11.51
C GLU A 309 13.72 -28.13 -11.31
N TYR A 310 12.46 -27.79 -11.06
CA TYR A 310 12.05 -26.40 -10.80
C TYR A 310 12.58 -25.93 -9.43
N ILE A 311 12.55 -26.79 -8.42
CA ILE A 311 13.08 -26.51 -7.09
C ILE A 311 14.60 -26.27 -7.15
N GLU A 312 15.34 -27.06 -7.90
CA GLU A 312 16.79 -26.89 -8.09
C GLU A 312 17.12 -25.55 -8.79
N LYS A 313 16.41 -25.24 -9.89
CA LYS A 313 16.58 -23.97 -10.62
C LYS A 313 16.24 -22.75 -9.76
N SER A 314 15.16 -22.81 -8.97
CA SER A 314 14.75 -21.72 -8.09
C SER A 314 15.70 -21.50 -6.89
N ARG A 315 16.37 -22.56 -6.42
CA ARG A 315 17.41 -22.49 -5.37
C ARG A 315 18.75 -21.94 -5.90
N GLY A 316 18.92 -21.84 -7.21
CA GLY A 316 20.15 -21.33 -7.82
C GLY A 316 21.31 -22.33 -7.73
N VAL A 317 21.04 -23.62 -7.55
CA VAL A 317 22.06 -24.65 -7.69
C VAL A 317 22.30 -24.82 -9.19
N PRO A 318 23.49 -24.46 -9.72
CA PRO A 318 23.81 -24.76 -11.10
C PRO A 318 23.78 -26.28 -11.25
N ASN A 319 23.01 -26.74 -12.23
CA ASN A 319 22.90 -28.13 -12.62
C ASN A 319 24.33 -28.76 -12.69
N PRO A 320 24.69 -29.74 -11.84
CA PRO A 320 26.06 -30.28 -11.84
C PRO A 320 26.41 -31.06 -13.10
N THR A 321 25.46 -31.31 -14.01
CA THR A 321 25.71 -32.11 -15.21
C THR A 321 24.92 -31.63 -16.43
N PRO A 322 25.52 -30.86 -17.35
CA PRO A 322 25.12 -30.85 -18.75
C PRO A 322 25.74 -32.06 -19.45
N GLY A 323 24.94 -33.10 -19.71
CA GLY A 323 25.35 -34.34 -20.36
C GLY A 323 25.26 -35.52 -19.37
N THR A 324 24.34 -36.46 -19.53
CA THR A 324 24.41 -37.48 -20.58
C THR A 324 23.04 -38.13 -20.71
N ALA A 325 22.30 -37.83 -21.77
CA ALA A 325 21.15 -38.62 -22.20
C ALA A 325 21.48 -39.21 -23.58
N THR A 326 22.48 -40.08 -23.60
CA THR A 326 22.71 -41.03 -24.69
C THR A 326 22.84 -42.42 -24.08
N SER A 327 22.15 -43.37 -24.71
CA SER A 327 22.19 -44.82 -24.47
C SER A 327 21.33 -45.35 -23.32
N ARG A 328 20.12 -45.83 -23.67
CA ARG A 328 19.85 -47.27 -23.74
C ARG A 328 18.42 -47.51 -24.27
N LEU A 329 18.32 -47.66 -25.58
CA LEU A 329 17.39 -48.60 -26.20
C LEU A 329 18.23 -49.82 -26.57
N VAL A 330 18.01 -50.92 -25.87
CA VAL A 330 18.12 -52.29 -26.39
C VAL A 330 16.90 -53.04 -25.88
#